data_AF-A0A7S0ZLV4-F1
#
_entry.id   AF-A0A7S0ZLV4-F1
#
_cell.length_a   1.000
_cell.length_b   1.000
_cell.length_c   1.000
_cell.angle_alpha   90.00
_cell.angle_beta   90.00
_cell.angle_gamma   90.00
#
_symmetry.space_group_name_H-M   'P 1'
#
loop_
_entity.id
_entity.type
_entity.pdbx_description
1 polymer ?
#
loop_
_entity_poly.entity_id
_entity_poly.type
_entity_poly.pdbx_seq_one_letter_code
_entity_poly.pdbx_strand_id
1 'polypeptide(L)'
;SLVLAAVVVVRASSLADHATAHIGAHQRDPAEGEQAPACSCDCCVSQWSNLVVASGLECLPREAVISGGSCSSVCSCGEGQQALFLARSAEVDYARFCSAECHPASDTPNLLCAAGLPSRTVTHKALKAMTQVSQAVQ
;
A
#
# COMPACT_ATOMS: atom_id res chain seq x y z
N SER A 1 8.70 38.69 67.34
CA SER A 1 8.83 38.96 65.89
C SER A 1 8.81 37.65 65.14
N LEU A 2 7.70 37.36 64.46
CA LEU A 2 7.47 36.12 63.70
C LEU A 2 8.24 36.18 62.36
N VAL A 3 9.02 35.16 62.07
CA VAL A 3 9.75 34.98 60.80
C VAL A 3 8.82 34.25 59.83
N LEU A 4 8.32 34.94 58.79
CA LEU A 4 7.55 34.33 57.71
C LEU A 4 8.50 33.68 56.69
N ALA A 5 8.33 32.37 56.48
CA ALA A 5 9.00 31.62 55.42
C ALA A 5 8.40 31.98 54.05
N ALA A 6 9.23 32.45 53.13
CA ALA A 6 8.85 32.70 51.74
C ALA A 6 8.96 31.39 50.93
N VAL A 7 7.83 30.89 50.43
CA VAL A 7 7.78 29.77 49.47
C VAL A 7 8.12 30.32 48.09
N VAL A 8 9.22 29.86 47.50
CA VAL A 8 9.62 30.19 46.13
C VAL A 8 8.81 29.31 45.16
N VAL A 9 7.86 29.91 44.46
CA VAL A 9 7.11 29.24 43.37
C VAL A 9 7.94 29.35 42.09
N VAL A 10 8.65 28.28 41.72
CA VAL A 10 9.32 28.18 40.42
C VAL A 10 8.24 27.93 39.36
N ARG A 11 7.89 28.96 38.59
CA ARG A 11 7.12 28.78 37.34
C ARG A 11 8.06 28.22 36.28
N ALA A 12 7.90 26.95 35.94
CA ALA A 12 8.53 26.38 34.74
C ALA A 12 7.79 26.93 33.50
N SER A 13 8.47 27.77 32.73
CA SER A 13 8.01 28.21 31.42
C SER A 13 8.12 27.05 30.44
N SER A 14 7.00 26.43 30.08
CA SER A 14 6.94 25.51 28.95
C SER A 14 6.81 26.35 27.67
N LEU A 15 7.95 26.71 27.05
CA LEU A 15 7.97 27.11 25.65
C LEU A 15 7.98 25.82 24.83
N ALA A 16 6.81 25.42 24.35
CA ALA A 16 6.69 24.46 23.28
C ALA A 16 6.46 25.25 21.98
N ASP A 17 7.53 25.57 21.28
CA ASP A 17 7.49 26.01 19.88
C ASP A 17 6.82 24.91 19.03
N HIS A 18 5.56 25.13 18.63
CA HIS A 18 4.90 24.39 17.58
C HIS A 18 4.40 25.36 16.52
N ALA A 19 5.34 25.90 15.74
CA ALA A 19 5.04 26.37 14.40
C ALA A 19 5.51 25.27 13.43
N THR A 20 4.59 24.56 12.80
CA THR A 20 4.62 24.22 11.36
C THR A 20 3.31 23.51 10.99
N ALA A 21 2.71 24.03 9.93
CA ALA A 21 1.42 23.66 9.36
C ALA A 21 1.40 22.22 8.84
N HIS A 22 0.54 21.40 9.43
CA HIS A 22 -0.01 20.16 8.89
C HIS A 22 -1.37 20.06 9.62
N ILE A 23 -2.55 19.88 9.03
CA ILE A 23 -2.97 19.02 7.94
C ILE A 23 -4.31 19.62 7.48
N GLY A 24 -4.32 20.24 6.30
CA GLY A 24 -5.53 20.38 5.50
C GLY A 24 -5.50 19.30 4.43
N ALA A 25 -5.35 18.03 4.83
CA ALA A 25 -5.71 16.94 3.95
C ALA A 25 -7.16 17.21 3.59
N HIS A 26 -7.41 17.50 2.32
CA HIS A 26 -8.73 17.31 1.73
C HIS A 26 -9.07 15.82 1.93
N GLN A 27 -9.59 15.48 3.12
CA GLN A 27 -10.64 14.50 3.21
C GLN A 27 -11.74 15.08 2.33
N ARG A 28 -11.74 14.69 1.04
CA ARG A 28 -13.02 14.61 0.37
C ARG A 28 -13.77 13.56 1.16
N ASP A 29 -14.72 14.00 1.98
CA ASP A 29 -15.87 13.16 2.30
C ASP A 29 -16.28 12.50 0.97
N PRO A 30 -16.36 11.16 0.90
CA PRO A 30 -16.97 10.52 -0.24
C PRO A 30 -18.32 11.19 -0.43
N ALA A 31 -18.55 11.81 -1.60
CA ALA A 31 -19.87 12.32 -1.92
C ALA A 31 -20.85 11.16 -1.68
N GLU A 32 -21.86 11.39 -0.85
CA GLU A 32 -22.84 10.39 -0.44
C GLU A 32 -23.47 9.76 -1.70
N GLY A 33 -22.96 8.59 -2.12
CA GLY A 33 -23.34 7.91 -3.36
C GLY A 33 -22.21 7.48 -4.31
N GLU A 34 -20.95 7.89 -4.10
CA GLU A 34 -19.82 7.45 -4.94
C GLU A 34 -19.33 6.06 -4.48
N GLN A 35 -19.73 5.02 -5.22
CA GLN A 35 -19.28 3.65 -4.97
C GLN A 35 -17.76 3.55 -5.13
N ALA A 36 -17.10 2.86 -4.20
CA ALA A 36 -15.67 2.63 -4.27
C ALA A 36 -15.29 1.99 -5.62
N PRO A 37 -14.19 2.45 -6.27
CA PRO A 37 -13.78 1.92 -7.56
C PRO A 37 -13.43 0.44 -7.46
N ALA A 38 -13.59 -0.33 -8.53
CA ALA A 38 -13.16 -1.73 -8.54
C ALA A 38 -11.66 -1.87 -8.25
N CYS A 39 -11.28 -2.85 -7.44
CA CYS A 39 -9.88 -3.07 -7.11
C CYS A 39 -9.05 -3.45 -8.34
N SER A 40 -7.91 -2.75 -8.52
CA SER A 40 -6.91 -3.03 -9.57
C SER A 40 -5.49 -2.86 -9.05
N CYS A 41 -4.53 -3.58 -9.64
CA CYS A 41 -3.11 -3.46 -9.28
C CYS A 41 -2.45 -2.15 -9.71
N ASP A 42 -3.14 -1.31 -10.49
CA ASP A 42 -2.65 0.02 -10.90
C ASP A 42 -2.43 0.99 -9.72
N CYS A 43 -3.04 0.69 -8.58
CA CYS A 43 -2.85 1.41 -7.32
C CYS A 43 -1.83 0.76 -6.38
N CYS A 44 -1.09 -0.24 -6.84
CA CYS A 44 -0.07 -0.95 -6.09
C CYS A 44 1.32 -0.74 -6.72
N VAL A 45 2.33 -0.46 -5.90
CA VAL A 45 3.72 -0.28 -6.32
C VAL A 45 4.63 -1.29 -5.61
N SER A 46 5.66 -1.77 -6.32
CA SER A 46 6.68 -2.65 -5.77
C SER A 46 7.57 -1.90 -4.80
N GLN A 47 7.88 -2.48 -3.64
CA GLN A 47 8.82 -1.95 -2.67
C GLN A 47 9.72 -3.06 -2.13
N TRP A 48 10.90 -2.69 -1.64
CA TRP A 48 11.78 -3.63 -0.95
C TRP A 48 11.07 -4.20 0.27
N SER A 49 10.94 -5.52 0.27
CA SER A 49 10.36 -6.21 1.40
C SER A 49 11.42 -6.46 2.46
N ASN A 50 11.02 -6.29 3.72
CA ASN A 50 11.83 -6.73 4.86
C ASN A 50 11.65 -8.22 5.16
N LEU A 51 10.77 -8.90 4.42
CA LEU A 51 10.50 -10.33 4.52
C LEU A 51 11.30 -11.10 3.46
N VAL A 52 11.58 -12.37 3.75
CA VAL A 52 12.23 -13.27 2.80
C VAL A 52 11.19 -13.70 1.75
N VAL A 53 11.02 -12.88 0.72
CA VAL A 53 10.18 -13.15 -0.45
C VAL A 53 11.06 -13.41 -1.68
N ALA A 54 10.58 -14.23 -2.61
CA ALA A 54 11.40 -14.75 -3.71
C ALA A 54 12.06 -13.68 -4.60
N SER A 55 11.42 -12.52 -4.78
CA SER A 55 11.94 -11.37 -5.54
C SER A 55 12.64 -10.32 -4.66
N GLY A 56 12.57 -10.45 -3.34
CA GLY A 56 12.92 -9.37 -2.40
C GLY A 56 11.97 -8.15 -2.46
N LEU A 57 10.90 -8.20 -3.26
CA LEU A 57 9.94 -7.12 -3.44
C LEU A 57 8.52 -7.55 -3.04
N GLU A 58 7.77 -6.62 -2.47
CA GLU A 58 6.34 -6.76 -2.15
C GLU A 58 5.52 -5.62 -2.75
N CYS A 59 4.21 -5.83 -2.92
CA CYS A 59 3.29 -4.83 -3.46
C CYS A 59 2.57 -4.08 -2.35
N LEU A 60 2.74 -2.76 -2.34
CA LEU A 60 2.13 -1.86 -1.36
C LEU A 60 1.24 -0.82 -2.05
N PRO A 61 0.21 -0.30 -1.36
CA PRO A 61 -0.62 0.77 -1.91
C PRO A 61 0.24 2.00 -2.22
N ARG A 62 0.05 2.59 -3.40
CA ARG A 62 0.83 3.74 -3.87
C ARG A 62 0.80 4.92 -2.89
N GLU A 63 -0.35 5.12 -2.25
CA GLU A 63 -0.58 6.13 -1.21
C GLU A 63 0.41 6.01 -0.02
N ALA A 64 0.84 4.79 0.33
CA ALA A 64 1.75 4.54 1.44
C ALA A 64 3.22 4.86 1.11
N VAL A 65 3.55 5.00 -0.18
CA VAL A 65 4.93 5.22 -0.67
C VAL A 65 5.09 6.63 -1.24
N ILE A 66 4.09 7.10 -1.98
CA ILE A 66 4.07 8.40 -2.64
C ILE A 66 2.86 9.16 -2.10
N SER A 67 3.10 10.16 -1.25
CA SER A 67 2.05 11.06 -0.79
C SER A 67 1.50 11.87 -1.97
N GLY A 68 0.18 11.81 -2.18
CA GLY A 68 -0.50 12.52 -3.28
C GLY A 68 -0.81 11.65 -4.51
N GLY A 69 -1.01 10.35 -4.32
CA GLY A 69 -1.58 9.47 -5.34
C GLY A 69 -3.02 9.87 -5.71
N SER A 70 -3.47 9.40 -6.87
CA SER A 70 -4.87 9.54 -7.32
C SER A 70 -5.75 8.37 -6.89
N CYS A 71 -5.23 7.48 -6.04
CA CYS A 71 -5.90 6.24 -5.69
C CYS A 71 -6.73 6.47 -4.43
N SER A 72 -7.96 5.95 -4.42
CA SER A 72 -8.70 5.84 -3.17
C SER A 72 -7.95 4.92 -2.20
N SER A 73 -8.11 5.12 -0.89
CA SER A 73 -7.59 4.19 0.13
C SER A 73 -8.34 2.85 0.10
N VAL A 74 -9.59 2.85 -0.36
CA VAL A 74 -10.47 1.68 -0.46
C VAL A 74 -10.92 1.43 -1.90
N CYS A 75 -11.16 0.17 -2.21
CA CYS A 75 -11.73 -0.30 -3.48
C CYS A 75 -12.82 -1.34 -3.22
N SER A 76 -13.63 -1.63 -4.24
CA SER A 76 -14.67 -2.64 -4.21
C SER A 76 -14.19 -3.94 -4.87
N CYS A 77 -14.37 -5.06 -4.20
CA CYS A 77 -14.10 -6.40 -4.75
C CYS A 77 -15.35 -6.99 -5.40
N GLY A 78 -15.16 -7.94 -6.32
CA GLY A 78 -16.27 -8.68 -6.92
C GLY A 78 -17.07 -9.48 -5.90
N GLU A 79 -18.33 -9.80 -6.23
CA GLU A 79 -19.19 -10.62 -5.36
C GLU A 79 -18.49 -11.94 -4.97
N GLY A 80 -18.48 -12.24 -3.67
CA GLY A 80 -17.88 -13.46 -3.12
C GLY A 80 -16.38 -13.38 -2.77
N GLN A 81 -15.66 -12.33 -3.18
CA GLN A 81 -14.23 -12.18 -2.84
C GLN A 81 -13.99 -11.63 -1.43
N GLN A 82 -15.03 -11.18 -0.74
CA GLN A 82 -14.98 -10.59 0.60
C GLN A 82 -14.32 -11.52 1.63
N ALA A 83 -14.55 -12.84 1.48
CA ALA A 83 -13.95 -13.86 2.33
C ALA A 83 -12.42 -13.94 2.19
N LEU A 84 -11.87 -13.67 1.00
CA LEU A 84 -10.43 -13.66 0.75
C LEU A 84 -9.73 -12.53 1.53
N PHE A 85 -10.42 -11.39 1.68
CA PHE A 85 -9.88 -10.19 2.31
C PHE A 85 -10.34 -9.98 3.76
N LEU A 86 -11.09 -10.94 4.31
CA LEU A 86 -11.74 -10.84 5.63
C LEU A 86 -12.54 -9.54 5.77
N ALA A 87 -13.23 -9.15 4.70
CA ALA A 87 -13.99 -7.92 4.60
C ALA A 87 -15.44 -8.11 5.07
N ARG A 88 -15.99 -7.09 5.73
CA ARG A 88 -17.39 -7.09 6.21
C ARG A 88 -18.38 -6.59 5.16
N SER A 89 -17.87 -5.96 4.11
CA SER A 89 -18.60 -5.40 2.98
C SER A 89 -17.83 -5.69 1.70
N ALA A 90 -18.38 -5.27 0.55
CA ALA A 90 -17.68 -5.32 -0.73
C ALA A 90 -16.44 -4.40 -0.78
N GLU A 91 -16.28 -3.49 0.18
CA GLU A 91 -15.14 -2.58 0.25
C GLU A 91 -13.95 -3.20 0.98
N VAL A 92 -12.77 -3.03 0.40
CA VAL A 92 -11.49 -3.55 0.87
C VAL A 92 -10.42 -2.47 0.78
N ASP A 93 -9.56 -2.41 1.79
CA ASP A 93 -8.40 -1.53 1.79
C ASP A 93 -7.34 -2.04 0.81
N TYR A 94 -6.74 -1.13 0.03
CA TYR A 94 -5.75 -1.50 -0.97
C TYR A 94 -4.54 -2.23 -0.40
N ALA A 95 -4.14 -2.04 0.86
CA ALA A 95 -3.06 -2.81 1.46
C ALA A 95 -3.38 -4.32 1.45
N ARG A 96 -4.62 -4.70 1.78
CA ARG A 96 -5.04 -6.11 1.75
C ARG A 96 -5.09 -6.63 0.33
N PHE A 97 -5.69 -5.87 -0.59
CA PHE A 97 -5.80 -6.24 -1.99
C PHE A 97 -4.41 -6.40 -2.64
N CYS A 98 -3.54 -5.38 -2.52
CA CYS A 98 -2.19 -5.38 -3.08
C CYS A 98 -1.36 -6.56 -2.58
N SER A 99 -1.46 -6.90 -1.29
CA SER A 99 -0.69 -8.00 -0.70
C SER A 99 -1.17 -9.39 -1.14
N ALA A 100 -2.45 -9.53 -1.52
CA ALA A 100 -3.06 -10.82 -1.82
C ALA A 100 -3.14 -11.13 -3.32
N GLU A 101 -3.41 -10.14 -4.16
CA GLU A 101 -3.70 -10.35 -5.59
C GLU A 101 -2.59 -9.81 -6.52
N CYS A 102 -1.81 -8.82 -6.06
CA CYS A 102 -0.83 -8.14 -6.90
C CYS A 102 0.59 -8.64 -6.66
N HIS A 103 1.40 -8.63 -7.71
CA HIS A 103 2.77 -9.12 -7.69
C HIS A 103 3.73 -8.11 -8.33
N PRO A 104 4.99 -8.02 -7.88
CA PRO A 104 5.99 -7.20 -8.54
C PRO A 104 6.15 -7.64 -10.00
N ALA A 105 5.94 -6.71 -10.93
CA ALA A 105 6.09 -6.97 -12.36
C ALA A 105 7.56 -7.03 -12.82
N SER A 106 8.50 -6.66 -11.94
CA SER A 106 9.94 -6.68 -12.18
C SER A 106 10.70 -6.74 -10.85
N ASP A 107 12.02 -6.87 -10.92
CA ASP A 107 12.93 -6.83 -9.77
C ASP A 107 13.39 -5.41 -9.40
N THR A 108 12.73 -4.37 -9.94
CA THR A 108 12.99 -2.96 -9.63
C THR A 108 11.89 -2.40 -8.72
N PRO A 109 12.23 -1.71 -7.61
CA PRO A 109 11.26 -1.06 -6.74
C PRO A 109 10.64 0.18 -7.40
N ASN A 110 9.55 0.68 -6.83
CA ASN A 110 8.77 1.84 -7.26
C ASN A 110 8.13 1.70 -8.65
N LEU A 111 7.90 0.46 -9.12
CA LEU A 111 7.18 0.19 -10.36
C LEU A 111 5.78 -0.37 -10.06
N LEU A 112 4.85 -0.22 -11.01
CA LEU A 112 3.50 -0.76 -10.84
C LEU A 112 3.52 -2.28 -10.70
N CYS A 113 2.68 -2.78 -9.80
CA CYS A 113 2.43 -4.21 -9.68
C CYS A 113 1.45 -4.69 -10.75
N ALA A 114 1.43 -6.00 -10.99
CA ALA A 114 0.52 -6.64 -11.94
C ALA A 114 -0.32 -7.73 -11.26
N ALA A 115 -1.49 -8.02 -11.83
CA ALA A 115 -2.36 -9.09 -11.38
C ALA A 115 -1.80 -10.45 -11.83
N GLY A 116 -1.29 -11.27 -10.89
CA GLY A 116 -0.62 -12.58 -11.14
C GLY A 116 0.49 -12.55 -12.21
N LEU A 117 1.12 -13.66 -12.62
CA LEU A 117 1.87 -14.65 -11.82
C LEU A 117 3.16 -14.00 -11.28
N PRO A 118 3.74 -14.51 -10.17
CA PRO A 118 5.07 -14.09 -9.70
C PRO A 118 6.06 -14.06 -10.87
N SER A 119 6.80 -12.96 -10.97
CA SER A 119 7.87 -12.75 -11.94
C SER A 119 8.60 -14.07 -12.14
N ARG A 120 8.43 -14.63 -13.35
CA ARG A 120 8.82 -15.99 -13.70
C ARG A 120 10.21 -16.24 -13.16
N THR A 121 10.36 -17.25 -12.31
CA THR A 121 11.54 -18.10 -12.38
C THR A 121 11.56 -18.65 -13.81
N VAL A 122 12.15 -17.90 -14.75
CA VAL A 122 12.63 -18.43 -16.01
C VAL A 122 13.80 -19.32 -15.62
N THR A 123 13.48 -20.50 -15.08
CA THR A 123 14.41 -21.60 -15.25
C THR A 123 14.55 -21.73 -16.76
N HIS A 124 15.78 -21.63 -17.28
CA HIS A 124 16.10 -21.72 -18.71
C HIS A 124 15.43 -22.92 -19.43
N LYS A 125 14.92 -23.89 -18.67
CA LYS A 125 14.11 -25.03 -19.15
C LYS A 125 12.74 -24.62 -19.72
N ALA A 126 12.07 -23.60 -19.17
CA ALA A 126 10.73 -23.18 -19.62
C ALA A 126 10.75 -22.40 -20.94
N LEU A 127 11.84 -21.69 -21.24
CA LEU A 127 11.99 -20.99 -22.53
C LEU A 127 12.12 -22.00 -23.69
N LYS A 128 12.80 -23.13 -23.46
CA LYS A 128 12.96 -24.20 -24.48
C LYS A 128 11.65 -24.90 -24.83
N ALA A 129 10.71 -25.01 -23.88
CA ALA A 129 9.41 -25.62 -24.13
C ALA A 129 8.51 -24.76 -25.02
N MET A 130 8.58 -23.43 -24.93
CA MET A 130 7.79 -22.53 -25.77
C MET A 130 8.35 -22.40 -27.19
N THR A 131 9.67 -22.55 -27.40
CA THR A 131 10.27 -22.51 -28.74
C THR A 131 10.06 -23.81 -29.53
N GLN A 132 9.84 -24.95 -28.87
CA GLN A 132 9.66 -26.24 -29.56
C GLN A 132 8.27 -26.42 -30.20
N VAL A 133 7.23 -25.73 -29.73
CA VAL A 133 5.88 -25.87 -30.29
C VAL A 133 5.76 -25.21 -31.68
N SER A 134 6.64 -24.26 -32.02
CA SER A 134 6.68 -23.66 -33.37
C SER A 134 7.41 -24.48 -34.43
N GLN A 135 8.04 -25.61 -34.08
CA GLN A 135 8.78 -26.44 -35.06
C GLN A 135 8.10 -27.79 -35.39
N ALA A 136 6.89 -28.03 -34.85
CA ALA A 136 6.14 -29.27 -35.08
C ALA A 136 4.90 -29.08 -35.98
N VAL A 137 4.86 -28.01 -36.77
CA VAL A 137 3.95 -27.87 -37.91
C VAL A 137 4.82 -27.88 -39.17
N GLN A 138 5.21 -29.08 -39.58
CA GLN A 138 5.62 -29.35 -40.96
C GLN A 138 4.38 -29.63 -41.79
#